data_AF-A0A0H4PUI1-F1
#
_entry.id   AF-A0A0H4PUI1-F1
#
_cell.length_a   1.000
_cell.length_b   1.000
_cell.length_c   1.000
_cell.angle_alpha   90.00
_cell.angle_beta   90.00
_cell.angle_gamma   90.00
#
_symmetry.space_group_name_H-M   'P 1'
#
loop_
_entity.id
_entity.type
_entity.pdbx_description
1 polymer ?
#
loop_
_entity_poly.entity_id
_entity_poly.type
_entity_poly.pdbx_seq_one_letter_code
_entity_poly.pdbx_strand_id
1 'polypeptide(L)'
;MENHLQTKDWGLGLKNEHLIIAGPCSAETPEQIEKVCQDMITANVIPDVFRAGIWKPRTRPGSFEGIGEDGLKWMEIVREKLHIPITTEVGNASHVESALKHGVDILWIGARTTVNPFAVQEIADALKGVDIPVMVKNPMNPDLELWRGALERLQAVGVNKLAAIHRGFSDAYDKKFRNKPNWSMPIHLKRLWKGMQVINDPSHIVGNRKGILETAQRAINFGLDGLMIETHHDPDNAWSDAKQQVTPQQLREILDQIDFKHPIQVEHPSEKLQDLRNAVDHLDDQLLDLLAERFSIIDQIGEHKRDNNLTVFQADRWKQVMESRTISGMEKNLSEKFMKELLYCIHEESVKRQEKKLRDNVSAKKSV
;
A
#
# COMPACT_ATOMS: atom_id res chain seq x y z
N MET A 1 0.60 -17.74 11.05
CA MET A 1 -0.28 -16.57 11.24
C MET A 1 -1.52 -16.72 10.38
N GLU A 2 -2.39 -17.70 10.71
CA GLU A 2 -3.37 -18.21 9.72
C GLU A 2 -4.84 -18.01 10.10
N ASN A 3 -5.14 -17.57 11.32
CA ASN A 3 -6.52 -17.48 11.81
C ASN A 3 -6.96 -16.03 12.00
N HIS A 4 -7.10 -15.29 10.90
CA HIS A 4 -7.85 -14.03 10.93
C HIS A 4 -9.06 -14.15 10.00
N LEU A 5 -10.15 -13.47 10.38
CA LEU A 5 -11.40 -13.46 9.65
C LEU A 5 -11.33 -12.44 8.50
N GLN A 6 -11.83 -12.84 7.34
CA GLN A 6 -12.05 -11.94 6.22
C GLN A 6 -13.16 -10.93 6.59
N THR A 7 -13.19 -9.77 5.93
CA THR A 7 -14.13 -8.67 6.17
C THR A 7 -15.59 -9.13 6.15
N LYS A 8 -15.94 -10.00 5.20
CA LYS A 8 -17.27 -10.61 5.10
C LYS A 8 -17.67 -11.46 6.31
N ASP A 9 -16.68 -12.00 7.02
CA ASP A 9 -16.83 -12.90 8.16
C ASP A 9 -16.73 -12.15 9.51
N TRP A 10 -16.68 -10.81 9.50
CA TRP A 10 -16.62 -10.01 10.72
C TRP A 10 -17.93 -9.95 11.51
N GLY A 11 -19.03 -10.48 10.95
CA GLY A 11 -20.35 -10.48 11.58
C GLY A 11 -21.12 -9.16 11.41
N LEU A 12 -20.69 -8.29 10.49
CA LEU A 12 -21.27 -6.97 10.26
C LEU A 12 -22.16 -6.88 9.00
N GLY A 13 -22.48 -8.02 8.38
CA GLY A 13 -23.30 -8.06 7.16
C GLY A 13 -22.60 -7.53 5.90
N LEU A 14 -21.27 -7.42 5.92
CA LEU A 14 -20.44 -7.01 4.77
C LEU A 14 -20.47 -8.11 3.70
N LYS A 15 -21.04 -7.80 2.53
CA LYS A 15 -21.23 -8.80 1.44
C LYS A 15 -20.41 -8.53 0.20
N ASN A 16 -19.96 -7.29 0.02
CA ASN A 16 -19.21 -6.90 -1.16
C ASN A 16 -17.81 -7.50 -1.13
N GLU A 17 -17.35 -7.94 -2.31
CA GLU A 17 -16.00 -8.47 -2.49
C GLU A 17 -14.93 -7.39 -2.26
N HIS A 18 -15.24 -6.15 -2.67
CA HIS A 18 -14.42 -4.97 -2.42
C HIS A 18 -15.10 -4.11 -1.38
N LEU A 19 -14.46 -3.93 -0.23
CA LEU A 19 -15.01 -3.14 0.86
C LEU A 19 -14.94 -1.64 0.54
N ILE A 20 -16.10 -0.97 0.47
CA ILE A 20 -16.17 0.48 0.26
C ILE A 20 -16.42 1.18 1.59
N ILE A 21 -15.45 1.96 2.03
CA ILE A 21 -15.52 2.78 3.25
C ILE A 21 -15.57 4.25 2.83
N ALA A 22 -16.63 4.96 3.20
CA ALA A 22 -16.76 6.38 2.85
C ALA A 22 -17.37 7.20 3.97
N GLY A 23 -17.10 8.51 3.95
CA GLY A 23 -17.55 9.44 4.99
C GLY A 23 -16.49 10.51 5.28
N PRO A 24 -16.82 11.49 6.11
CA PRO A 24 -16.03 12.71 6.21
C PRO A 24 -14.69 12.48 6.93
N CYS A 25 -13.73 13.34 6.62
CA CYS A 25 -12.40 13.33 7.24
C CYS A 25 -12.48 13.47 8.78
N SER A 26 -13.42 14.30 9.25
CA SER A 26 -13.74 14.46 10.66
C SER A 26 -15.24 14.59 10.84
N ALA A 27 -15.78 14.19 11.99
CA ALA A 27 -17.11 14.63 12.38
C ALA A 27 -17.03 16.11 12.79
N GLU A 28 -17.83 16.96 12.18
CA GLU A 28 -17.76 18.43 12.37
C GLU A 28 -18.94 18.93 13.20
N THR A 29 -20.16 18.58 12.79
CA THR A 29 -21.41 18.85 13.51
C THR A 29 -22.41 17.70 13.26
N PRO A 30 -23.46 17.51 14.08
CA PRO A 30 -24.49 16.51 13.79
C PRO A 30 -25.23 16.80 12.47
N GLU A 31 -25.48 18.07 12.13
CA GLU A 31 -26.10 18.48 10.87
C GLU A 31 -25.21 18.12 9.67
N GLN A 32 -23.89 18.24 9.81
CA GLN A 32 -22.93 17.84 8.80
C GLN A 32 -23.00 16.34 8.53
N ILE A 33 -23.07 15.51 9.57
CA ILE A 33 -23.23 14.05 9.44
C ILE A 33 -24.57 13.69 8.79
N GLU A 34 -25.67 14.30 9.26
CA GLU A 34 -27.00 14.07 8.69
C GLU A 34 -27.04 14.44 7.20
N LYS A 35 -26.45 15.58 6.83
CA LYS A 35 -26.43 16.06 5.46
C LYS A 35 -25.64 15.12 4.54
N VAL A 36 -24.48 14.62 4.99
CA VAL A 36 -23.71 13.63 4.22
C VAL A 36 -24.53 12.36 4.01
N CYS A 37 -25.22 11.86 5.03
CA CYS A 37 -26.07 10.67 4.92
C CYS A 37 -27.22 10.89 3.92
N GLN A 38 -27.91 12.03 4.01
CA GLN A 38 -28.99 12.37 3.09
C GLN A 38 -28.50 12.48 1.64
N ASP A 39 -27.33 13.08 1.43
CA ASP A 39 -26.75 13.23 0.10
C ASP A 39 -26.25 11.89 -0.47
N MET A 40 -25.76 10.96 0.36
CA MET A 40 -25.45 9.58 -0.03
C MET A 40 -26.69 8.80 -0.49
N ILE A 41 -27.81 8.93 0.24
CA ILE A 41 -29.10 8.33 -0.17
C ILE A 41 -29.56 8.94 -1.50
N THR A 42 -29.50 10.27 -1.61
CA THR A 42 -29.97 11.01 -2.80
C THR A 42 -29.16 10.66 -4.05
N ALA A 43 -27.84 10.55 -3.92
CA ALA A 43 -26.94 10.13 -5.00
C ALA A 43 -26.98 8.61 -5.26
N ASN A 44 -27.75 7.84 -4.48
CA ASN A 44 -27.82 6.38 -4.52
C ASN A 44 -26.42 5.74 -4.45
N VAL A 45 -25.68 6.08 -3.40
CA VAL A 45 -24.32 5.61 -3.12
C VAL A 45 -24.14 5.43 -1.62
N ILE A 46 -24.47 4.24 -1.14
CA ILE A 46 -24.32 3.87 0.27
C ILE A 46 -23.04 3.01 0.38
N PRO A 47 -22.01 3.45 1.12
CA PRO A 47 -20.81 2.63 1.34
C PRO A 47 -21.13 1.42 2.23
N ASP A 48 -20.24 0.42 2.26
CA ASP A 48 -20.36 -0.72 3.18
C ASP A 48 -20.15 -0.29 4.64
N VAL A 49 -19.28 0.69 4.86
CA VAL A 49 -18.93 1.21 6.18
C VAL A 49 -18.83 2.72 6.13
N PHE A 50 -19.43 3.41 7.10
CA PHE A 50 -19.31 4.85 7.23
C PHE A 50 -18.13 5.23 8.13
N ARG A 51 -17.23 6.09 7.64
CA ARG A 51 -16.06 6.54 8.42
C ARG A 51 -16.16 7.99 8.88
N ALA A 52 -15.74 8.29 10.10
CA ALA A 52 -15.47 9.66 10.54
C ALA A 52 -14.34 9.73 11.56
N GLY A 53 -13.47 10.73 11.44
CA GLY A 53 -12.43 10.98 12.43
C GLY A 53 -12.99 11.75 13.61
N ILE A 54 -12.92 11.18 14.81
CA ILE A 54 -13.41 11.83 16.04
C ILE A 54 -12.29 12.62 16.74
N TRP A 55 -11.09 12.04 16.74
CA TRP A 55 -9.87 12.68 17.25
C TRP A 55 -8.90 12.91 16.11
N LYS A 56 -8.28 14.09 16.04
CA LYS A 56 -7.36 14.47 14.97
C LYS A 56 -5.95 14.68 15.51
N PRO A 57 -4.98 13.81 15.18
CA PRO A 57 -3.58 14.02 15.55
C PRO A 57 -2.98 15.13 14.67
N ARG A 58 -3.11 16.38 15.09
CA ARG A 58 -2.63 17.56 14.32
C ARG A 58 -1.15 17.80 14.53
N THR A 59 -0.44 18.09 13.44
CA THR A 59 0.99 18.45 13.48
C THR A 59 1.24 19.81 14.12
N ARG A 60 0.29 20.75 14.02
CA ARG A 60 0.39 22.09 14.61
C ARG A 60 -0.72 22.31 15.64
N PRO A 61 -0.39 22.76 16.86
CA PRO A 61 -1.38 23.18 17.85
C PRO A 61 -2.31 24.28 17.33
N GLY A 62 -3.53 24.36 17.86
CA GLY A 62 -4.50 25.41 17.52
C GLY A 62 -5.24 25.23 16.18
N SER A 63 -5.06 24.08 15.53
CA SER A 63 -5.91 23.66 14.42
C SER A 63 -6.98 22.68 14.91
N PHE A 64 -8.13 22.57 14.25
CA PHE A 64 -9.23 21.70 14.68
C PHE A 64 -8.74 20.28 15.05
N GLU A 65 -8.89 19.93 16.34
CA GLU A 65 -8.35 18.72 16.97
C GLU A 65 -9.35 17.54 16.97
N GLY A 66 -10.53 17.76 16.40
CA GLY A 66 -11.66 16.85 16.50
C GLY A 66 -12.60 17.25 17.63
N ILE A 67 -13.84 16.75 17.57
CA ILE A 67 -14.87 17.03 18.57
C ILE A 67 -14.67 16.19 19.85
N GLY A 68 -13.89 15.11 19.76
CA GLY A 68 -13.77 14.16 20.87
C GLY A 68 -15.06 13.36 21.06
N GLU A 69 -15.26 12.81 22.27
CA GLU A 69 -16.32 11.83 22.56
C GLU A 69 -17.73 12.26 22.13
N ASP A 70 -18.05 13.55 22.13
CA ASP A 70 -19.36 14.03 21.66
C ASP A 70 -19.63 13.71 20.18
N GLY A 71 -18.60 13.66 19.34
CA GLY A 71 -18.72 13.29 17.94
C GLY A 71 -19.11 11.83 17.74
N LEU A 72 -18.81 10.93 18.69
CA LEU A 72 -19.25 9.53 18.62
C LEU A 72 -20.76 9.41 18.71
N LYS A 73 -21.41 10.25 19.53
CA LYS A 73 -22.87 10.26 19.68
C LYS A 73 -23.57 10.62 18.38
N TRP A 74 -22.95 11.44 17.54
CA TRP A 74 -23.50 11.84 16.25
C TRP A 74 -23.45 10.73 15.21
N MET A 75 -22.59 9.72 15.41
CA MET A 75 -22.49 8.58 14.50
C MET A 75 -23.74 7.69 14.54
N GLU A 76 -24.58 7.79 15.58
CA GLU A 76 -25.89 7.12 15.62
C GLU A 76 -26.81 7.57 14.48
N ILE A 77 -26.71 8.84 14.04
CA ILE A 77 -27.45 9.35 12.87
C ILE A 77 -27.19 8.46 11.64
N VAL A 78 -25.96 7.98 11.48
CA VAL A 78 -25.58 7.11 10.37
C VAL A 78 -26.31 5.78 10.45
N ARG A 79 -26.37 5.17 11.63
CA ARG A 79 -27.07 3.90 11.85
C ARG A 79 -28.56 4.03 11.55
N GLU A 80 -29.17 5.13 11.99
CA GLU A 80 -30.58 5.42 11.77
C GLU A 80 -30.92 5.68 10.29
N LYS A 81 -30.06 6.41 9.57
CA LYS A 81 -30.32 6.85 8.18
C LYS A 81 -29.88 5.84 7.13
N LEU A 82 -28.71 5.23 7.32
CA LEU A 82 -28.05 4.39 6.29
C LEU A 82 -28.10 2.90 6.63
N HIS A 83 -28.31 2.53 7.91
CA HIS A 83 -28.32 1.14 8.37
C HIS A 83 -27.04 0.36 8.04
N ILE A 84 -25.89 1.02 8.12
CA ILE A 84 -24.56 0.44 7.88
C ILE A 84 -23.66 0.59 9.11
N PRO A 85 -22.60 -0.24 9.24
CA PRO A 85 -21.63 -0.11 10.31
C PRO A 85 -20.83 1.20 10.23
N ILE A 86 -20.40 1.67 11.39
CA ILE A 86 -19.58 2.88 11.58
C ILE A 86 -18.15 2.53 11.98
N THR A 87 -17.20 3.35 11.55
CA THR A 87 -15.79 3.21 11.89
C THR A 87 -15.13 4.53 12.26
N THR A 88 -14.16 4.50 13.20
CA THR A 88 -13.37 5.67 13.62
C THR A 88 -11.90 5.37 13.92
N GLU A 89 -11.07 6.42 13.91
CA GLU A 89 -9.65 6.35 14.29
C GLU A 89 -9.50 6.27 15.81
N VAL A 90 -8.66 5.35 16.29
CA VAL A 90 -8.19 5.33 17.69
C VAL A 90 -6.69 5.55 17.75
N GLY A 91 -6.24 6.29 18.76
CA GLY A 91 -4.84 6.69 18.92
C GLY A 91 -4.19 6.25 20.23
N ASN A 92 -4.99 5.86 21.22
CA ASN A 92 -4.58 5.46 22.58
C ASN A 92 -5.70 4.61 23.21
N ALA A 93 -5.48 4.10 24.42
CA ALA A 93 -6.47 3.26 25.13
C ALA A 93 -7.79 4.01 25.43
N SER A 94 -7.72 5.28 25.83
CA SER A 94 -8.92 6.07 26.14
C SER A 94 -9.86 6.24 24.93
N HIS A 95 -9.30 6.40 23.73
CA HIS A 95 -10.09 6.45 22.50
C HIS A 95 -10.78 5.10 22.22
N VAL A 96 -10.09 3.99 22.48
CA VAL A 96 -10.66 2.63 22.36
C VAL A 96 -11.84 2.47 23.31
N GLU A 97 -11.64 2.77 24.60
CA GLU A 97 -12.69 2.67 25.63
C GLU A 97 -13.92 3.51 25.27
N SER A 98 -13.71 4.75 24.82
CA SER A 98 -14.77 5.67 24.43
C SER A 98 -15.52 5.17 23.18
N ALA A 99 -14.82 4.66 22.17
CA ALA A 99 -15.42 4.10 20.96
C ALA A 99 -16.25 2.84 21.27
N LEU A 100 -15.74 1.94 22.13
CA LEU A 100 -16.47 0.74 22.56
C LEU A 100 -17.73 1.09 23.35
N LYS A 101 -17.64 2.07 24.26
CA LYS A 101 -18.77 2.56 25.06
C LYS A 101 -19.91 3.12 24.18
N HIS A 102 -19.57 3.73 23.05
CA HIS A 102 -20.55 4.25 22.07
C HIS A 102 -20.88 3.24 20.96
N GLY A 103 -20.45 1.98 21.12
CA GLY A 103 -20.79 0.92 20.19
C GLY A 103 -20.26 1.11 18.78
N VAL A 104 -19.07 1.69 18.58
CA VAL A 104 -18.45 1.72 17.23
C VAL A 104 -18.20 0.29 16.73
N ASP A 105 -18.50 0.00 15.46
CA ASP A 105 -18.41 -1.37 14.92
C ASP A 105 -16.99 -1.78 14.50
N ILE A 106 -16.19 -0.83 14.03
CA ILE A 106 -14.83 -1.09 13.50
C ILE A 106 -13.90 0.04 13.94
N LEU A 107 -12.71 -0.29 14.40
CA LEU A 107 -11.68 0.71 14.70
C LEU A 107 -10.62 0.74 13.59
N TRP A 108 -9.99 1.90 13.37
CA TRP A 108 -8.72 1.94 12.65
C TRP A 108 -7.61 2.62 13.43
N ILE A 109 -6.39 2.13 13.24
CA ILE A 109 -5.16 2.75 13.76
C ILE A 109 -4.56 3.62 12.66
N GLY A 110 -4.36 4.90 12.94
CA GLY A 110 -3.80 5.88 12.01
C GLY A 110 -2.31 5.69 11.75
N ALA A 111 -1.82 6.16 10.60
CA ALA A 111 -0.43 5.98 10.17
C ALA A 111 0.61 6.58 11.15
N ARG A 112 0.25 7.64 11.88
CA ARG A 112 1.09 8.26 12.92
C ARG A 112 1.14 7.45 14.22
N THR A 113 0.11 6.66 14.48
CA THR A 113 0.07 5.75 15.63
C THR A 113 0.83 4.47 15.30
N THR A 114 0.69 3.95 14.07
CA THR A 114 1.39 2.74 13.61
C THR A 114 2.91 2.85 13.74
N VAL A 115 3.49 4.05 13.61
CA VAL A 115 4.95 4.23 13.76
C VAL A 115 5.44 4.09 15.21
N ASN A 116 4.55 4.03 16.20
CA ASN A 116 4.89 3.95 17.61
C ASN A 116 4.43 2.60 18.19
N PRO A 117 5.34 1.61 18.34
CA PRO A 117 5.00 0.31 18.92
C PRO A 117 4.41 0.36 20.33
N PHE A 118 4.76 1.36 21.15
CA PHE A 118 4.19 1.52 22.49
C PHE A 118 2.72 1.93 22.42
N ALA A 119 2.37 2.88 21.55
CA ALA A 119 0.98 3.29 21.36
C ALA A 119 0.12 2.17 20.77
N VAL A 120 0.68 1.39 19.82
CA VAL A 120 -0.02 0.22 19.28
C VAL A 120 -0.20 -0.86 20.35
N GLN A 121 0.80 -1.08 21.21
CA GLN A 121 0.67 -2.01 22.33
C GLN A 121 -0.40 -1.57 23.33
N GLU A 122 -0.43 -0.29 23.67
CA GLU A 122 -1.45 0.29 24.54
C GLU A 122 -2.87 0.08 23.98
N ILE A 123 -3.07 0.34 22.68
CA ILE A 123 -4.32 0.06 21.99
C ILE A 123 -4.66 -1.44 22.00
N ALA A 124 -3.68 -2.31 21.76
CA ALA A 124 -3.89 -3.76 21.78
C ALA A 124 -4.32 -4.23 23.18
N ASP A 125 -3.66 -3.77 24.24
CA ASP A 125 -3.99 -4.15 25.61
C ASP A 125 -5.43 -3.72 25.99
N ALA A 126 -5.87 -2.55 25.53
CA ALA A 126 -7.25 -2.07 25.72
C ALA A 126 -8.31 -2.90 24.96
N LEU A 127 -7.90 -3.64 23.92
CA LEU A 127 -8.77 -4.50 23.11
C LEU A 127 -8.79 -5.96 23.57
N LYS A 128 -8.03 -6.30 24.61
CA LYS A 128 -7.96 -7.68 25.09
C LYS A 128 -9.33 -8.19 25.53
N GLY A 129 -9.79 -9.27 24.92
CA GLY A 129 -11.10 -9.88 25.20
C GLY A 129 -12.28 -9.17 24.52
N VAL A 130 -12.04 -8.20 23.64
CA VAL A 130 -13.06 -7.49 22.87
C VAL A 130 -13.16 -8.07 21.46
N ASP A 131 -14.37 -8.44 21.04
CA ASP A 131 -14.62 -8.98 19.69
C ASP A 131 -14.99 -7.87 18.69
N ILE A 132 -13.98 -7.08 18.28
CA ILE A 132 -14.16 -5.96 17.34
C ILE A 132 -13.14 -6.00 16.19
N PRO A 133 -13.56 -5.72 14.95
CA PRO A 133 -12.63 -5.49 13.84
C PRO A 133 -11.70 -4.30 14.04
N VAL A 134 -10.43 -4.49 13.67
CA VAL A 134 -9.41 -3.44 13.68
C VAL A 134 -8.67 -3.40 12.35
N MET A 135 -8.62 -2.21 11.76
CA MET A 135 -7.87 -1.94 10.54
C MET A 135 -6.60 -1.14 10.85
N VAL A 136 -5.47 -1.46 10.25
CA VAL A 136 -4.19 -0.76 10.55
C VAL A 136 -3.64 -0.07 9.31
N LYS A 137 -3.56 1.27 9.33
CA LYS A 137 -2.88 2.03 8.26
C LYS A 137 -1.38 1.75 8.27
N ASN A 138 -0.76 1.67 7.09
CA ASN A 138 0.70 1.55 6.99
C ASN A 138 1.42 2.71 7.72
N PRO A 139 2.62 2.47 8.26
CA PRO A 139 3.44 3.52 8.87
C PRO A 139 3.75 4.63 7.85
N MET A 140 4.06 5.84 8.34
CA MET A 140 4.36 6.97 7.46
C MET A 140 5.62 6.75 6.59
N ASN A 141 6.58 5.99 7.11
CA ASN A 141 7.78 5.54 6.41
C ASN A 141 7.57 4.12 5.83
N PRO A 142 8.22 3.78 4.70
CA PRO A 142 8.07 2.47 4.05
C PRO A 142 8.79 1.36 4.83
N ASP A 143 8.15 0.90 5.90
CA ASP A 143 8.64 -0.16 6.79
C ASP A 143 7.60 -1.28 6.91
N LEU A 144 7.87 -2.40 6.24
CA LEU A 144 6.98 -3.56 6.22
C LEU A 144 6.92 -4.26 7.59
N GLU A 145 8.06 -4.35 8.27
CA GLU A 145 8.17 -5.06 9.54
C GLU A 145 7.42 -4.29 10.64
N LEU A 146 7.48 -2.97 10.62
CA LEU A 146 6.69 -2.13 11.53
C LEU A 146 5.19 -2.25 11.28
N TRP A 147 4.76 -2.31 10.01
CA TRP A 147 3.35 -2.52 9.68
C TRP A 147 2.86 -3.91 10.11
N ARG A 148 3.65 -4.96 9.83
CA ARG A 148 3.35 -6.34 10.22
C ARG A 148 3.33 -6.48 11.74
N GLY A 149 4.31 -5.92 12.44
CA GLY A 149 4.40 -5.94 13.90
C GLY A 149 3.21 -5.25 14.58
N ALA A 150 2.65 -4.20 13.97
CA ALA A 150 1.43 -3.57 14.50
C ALA A 150 0.22 -4.51 14.43
N LEU A 151 0.05 -5.24 13.31
CA LEU A 151 -1.00 -6.26 13.16
C LEU A 151 -0.79 -7.46 14.08
N GLU A 152 0.45 -7.92 14.23
CA GLU A 152 0.83 -9.04 15.11
C GLU A 152 0.55 -8.73 16.60
N ARG A 153 0.75 -7.48 17.05
CA ARG A 153 0.41 -7.05 18.41
C ARG A 153 -1.09 -7.19 18.71
N LEU A 154 -1.93 -6.76 17.77
CA LEU A 154 -3.39 -6.92 17.88
C LEU A 154 -3.77 -8.41 17.87
N GLN A 155 -3.16 -9.22 17.00
CA GLN A 155 -3.42 -10.65 16.98
C GLN A 155 -3.00 -11.34 18.29
N ALA A 156 -1.89 -10.92 18.90
CA ALA A 156 -1.37 -11.50 20.13
C ALA A 156 -2.30 -11.32 21.35
N VAL A 157 -3.13 -10.27 21.36
CA VAL A 157 -4.15 -10.02 22.41
C VAL A 157 -5.51 -10.65 22.07
N GLY A 158 -5.61 -11.37 20.95
CA GLY A 158 -6.82 -12.11 20.54
C GLY A 158 -7.68 -11.43 19.48
N VAL A 159 -7.28 -10.27 18.93
CA VAL A 159 -8.03 -9.62 17.85
C VAL A 159 -7.78 -10.39 16.54
N ASN A 160 -8.80 -11.11 16.07
CA ASN A 160 -8.72 -11.93 14.86
C ASN A 160 -9.48 -11.34 13.66
N LYS A 161 -10.22 -10.24 13.85
CA LYS A 161 -10.88 -9.48 12.77
C LYS A 161 -9.95 -8.33 12.35
N LEU A 162 -9.02 -8.62 11.44
CA LEU A 162 -7.95 -7.68 11.07
C LEU A 162 -7.94 -7.39 9.56
N ALA A 163 -7.68 -6.14 9.20
CA ALA A 163 -7.31 -5.75 7.84
C ALA A 163 -6.24 -4.67 7.87
N ALA A 164 -5.53 -4.48 6.75
CA ALA A 164 -4.55 -3.42 6.61
C ALA A 164 -5.09 -2.29 5.71
N ILE A 165 -4.58 -1.08 5.87
CA ILE A 165 -4.94 0.06 5.00
C ILE A 165 -3.67 0.66 4.38
N HIS A 166 -3.54 0.60 3.06
CA HIS A 166 -2.48 1.27 2.33
C HIS A 166 -2.86 2.72 2.00
N ARG A 167 -2.13 3.69 2.54
CA ARG A 167 -2.37 5.13 2.42
C ARG A 167 -1.15 5.92 1.89
N GLY A 168 -0.16 5.22 1.35
CA GLY A 168 1.10 5.79 0.86
C GLY A 168 2.06 6.18 1.98
N PHE A 169 3.23 6.69 1.59
CA PHE A 169 4.35 7.03 2.48
C PHE A 169 4.76 8.49 2.31
N SER A 170 5.27 9.09 3.38
CA SER A 170 5.79 10.47 3.32
C SER A 170 7.05 10.53 2.45
N ASP A 171 7.07 11.45 1.49
CA ASP A 171 8.21 11.73 0.62
C ASP A 171 8.38 13.26 0.56
N ALA A 172 9.52 13.77 0.98
CA ALA A 172 9.78 15.22 1.08
C ALA A 172 9.94 15.89 -0.29
N TYR A 173 10.16 15.12 -1.36
CA TYR A 173 10.52 15.65 -2.68
C TYR A 173 9.42 15.42 -3.72
N ASP A 174 8.47 14.52 -3.46
CA ASP A 174 7.35 14.27 -4.36
C ASP A 174 6.31 15.39 -4.26
N LYS A 175 6.05 16.05 -5.39
CA LYS A 175 5.01 17.09 -5.51
C LYS A 175 3.71 16.58 -6.11
N LYS A 176 3.70 15.36 -6.69
CA LYS A 176 2.53 14.76 -7.32
C LYS A 176 1.60 14.16 -6.28
N PHE A 177 2.16 13.49 -5.27
CA PHE A 177 1.40 12.83 -4.22
C PHE A 177 1.60 13.51 -2.86
N ARG A 178 0.54 13.57 -2.04
CA ARG A 178 0.68 13.94 -0.63
C ARG A 178 1.44 12.87 0.13
N ASN A 179 1.17 11.60 -0.17
CA ASN A 179 1.89 10.44 0.34
C ASN A 179 2.11 9.47 -0.82
N LYS A 180 3.37 9.31 -1.24
CA LYS A 180 3.73 8.53 -2.41
C LYS A 180 3.36 7.06 -2.19
N PRO A 181 2.57 6.44 -3.08
CA PRO A 181 2.21 5.04 -2.92
C PRO A 181 3.41 4.15 -3.26
N ASN A 182 3.62 3.11 -2.45
CA ASN A 182 4.51 2.00 -2.80
C ASN A 182 3.65 0.74 -2.93
N TRP A 183 3.21 0.47 -4.16
CA TRP A 183 2.31 -0.63 -4.48
C TRP A 183 2.89 -2.02 -4.19
N SER A 184 4.22 -2.17 -4.13
CA SER A 184 4.84 -3.44 -3.74
C SER A 184 4.63 -3.79 -2.27
N MET A 185 4.47 -2.78 -1.40
CA MET A 185 4.33 -2.97 0.04
C MET A 185 3.09 -3.79 0.42
N PRO A 186 1.86 -3.41 0.01
CA PRO A 186 0.69 -4.22 0.33
C PRO A 186 0.78 -5.63 -0.26
N ILE A 187 1.36 -5.80 -1.46
CA ILE A 187 1.57 -7.12 -2.06
C ILE A 187 2.50 -8.00 -1.21
N HIS A 188 3.61 -7.42 -0.73
CA HIS A 188 4.52 -8.13 0.15
C HIS A 188 3.86 -8.51 1.48
N LEU A 189 3.04 -7.63 2.05
CA LEU A 189 2.26 -7.95 3.24
C LEU A 189 1.32 -9.14 2.99
N LYS A 190 0.54 -9.12 1.91
CA LYS A 190 -0.37 -10.23 1.53
C LYS A 190 0.38 -11.54 1.27
N ARG A 191 1.61 -11.47 0.74
CA ARG A 191 2.47 -12.64 0.52
C ARG A 191 2.96 -13.26 1.84
N LEU A 192 3.35 -12.42 2.80
CA LEU A 192 3.84 -12.88 4.11
C LEU A 192 2.71 -13.31 5.04
N TRP A 193 1.54 -12.69 4.92
CA TRP A 193 0.34 -13.01 5.69
C TRP A 193 -0.79 -13.42 4.74
N LYS A 194 -0.87 -14.73 4.47
CA LYS A 194 -1.86 -15.30 3.57
C LYS A 194 -3.28 -14.91 3.99
N GLY A 195 -4.06 -14.40 3.03
CA GLY A 195 -5.43 -13.96 3.24
C GLY A 195 -5.59 -12.56 3.84
N MET A 196 -4.51 -11.87 4.22
CA MET A 196 -4.62 -10.49 4.72
C MET A 196 -5.30 -9.61 3.67
N GLN A 197 -6.42 -8.98 4.03
CA GLN A 197 -7.07 -7.99 3.18
C GLN A 197 -6.44 -6.62 3.39
N VAL A 198 -6.22 -5.91 2.30
CA VAL A 198 -5.61 -4.59 2.31
C VAL A 198 -6.49 -3.61 1.54
N ILE A 199 -7.01 -2.63 2.25
CA ILE A 199 -7.86 -1.54 1.72
C ILE A 199 -6.95 -0.40 1.25
N ASN A 200 -7.29 0.28 0.16
CA ASN A 200 -6.55 1.46 -0.27
C ASN A 200 -7.23 2.76 0.18
N ASP A 201 -6.45 3.72 0.67
CA ASP A 201 -6.90 5.07 1.01
C ASP A 201 -6.36 6.06 -0.04
N PRO A 202 -7.03 6.21 -1.18
CA PRO A 202 -6.57 7.09 -2.26
C PRO A 202 -6.61 8.56 -1.84
N SER A 203 -7.59 8.98 -1.03
CA SER A 203 -7.73 10.37 -0.56
C SER A 203 -6.47 10.87 0.14
N HIS A 204 -5.90 10.07 1.05
CA HIS A 204 -4.66 10.44 1.73
C HIS A 204 -3.40 10.24 0.88
N ILE A 205 -3.40 9.34 -0.11
CA ILE A 205 -2.31 9.17 -1.07
C ILE A 205 -2.15 10.44 -1.93
N VAL A 206 -3.22 10.85 -2.61
CA VAL A 206 -3.15 11.98 -3.55
C VAL A 206 -3.27 13.33 -2.86
N GLY A 207 -4.07 13.44 -1.80
CA GLY A 207 -4.33 14.71 -1.13
C GLY A 207 -5.05 15.75 -2.00
N ASN A 208 -5.75 15.32 -3.05
CA ASN A 208 -6.62 16.15 -3.88
C ASN A 208 -7.72 15.29 -4.54
N ARG A 209 -8.84 15.91 -4.93
CA ARG A 209 -9.98 15.20 -5.56
C ARG A 209 -9.66 14.57 -6.91
N LYS A 210 -8.87 15.25 -7.75
CA LYS A 210 -8.62 14.86 -9.16
C LYS A 210 -7.90 13.52 -9.30
N GLY A 211 -7.00 13.20 -8.38
CA GLY A 211 -6.19 11.97 -8.44
C GLY A 211 -6.86 10.72 -7.84
N ILE A 212 -8.05 10.84 -7.23
CA ILE A 212 -8.66 9.74 -6.47
C ILE A 212 -9.01 8.58 -7.39
N LEU A 213 -9.70 8.84 -8.52
CA LEU A 213 -10.10 7.79 -9.46
C LEU A 213 -8.91 7.00 -10.01
N GLU A 214 -7.87 7.69 -10.52
CA GLU A 214 -6.66 7.04 -11.05
C GLU A 214 -5.98 6.17 -9.97
N THR A 215 -5.90 6.67 -8.74
CA THR A 215 -5.26 5.97 -7.63
C THR A 215 -6.08 4.77 -7.16
N ALA A 216 -7.41 4.92 -7.09
CA ALA A 216 -8.33 3.84 -6.74
C ALA A 216 -8.31 2.74 -7.80
N GLN A 217 -8.41 3.07 -9.09
CA GLN A 217 -8.31 2.09 -10.17
C GLN A 217 -6.97 1.34 -10.13
N ARG A 218 -5.87 2.07 -9.88
CA ARG A 218 -4.57 1.44 -9.72
C ARG A 218 -4.56 0.48 -8.53
N ALA A 219 -5.11 0.87 -7.39
CA ALA A 219 -5.20 -0.01 -6.23
C ALA A 219 -5.93 -1.33 -6.56
N ILE A 220 -7.09 -1.24 -7.22
CA ILE A 220 -7.86 -2.42 -7.62
C ILE A 220 -7.11 -3.28 -8.65
N ASN A 221 -6.40 -2.68 -9.61
CA ASN A 221 -5.53 -3.41 -10.55
C ASN A 221 -4.38 -4.16 -9.85
N PHE A 222 -3.92 -3.68 -8.70
CA PHE A 222 -2.94 -4.36 -7.86
C PHE A 222 -3.59 -5.41 -6.92
N GLY A 223 -4.90 -5.64 -6.99
CA GLY A 223 -5.59 -6.64 -6.19
C GLY A 223 -5.75 -6.26 -4.71
N LEU A 224 -5.91 -4.96 -4.44
CA LEU A 224 -6.32 -4.44 -3.13
C LEU A 224 -7.83 -4.64 -2.93
N ASP A 225 -8.23 -4.97 -1.70
CA ASP A 225 -9.53 -5.58 -1.38
C ASP A 225 -10.64 -4.57 -1.02
N GLY A 226 -10.40 -3.28 -1.28
CA GLY A 226 -11.35 -2.23 -0.93
C GLY A 226 -10.77 -0.82 -1.05
N LEU A 227 -11.64 0.16 -0.84
CA LEU A 227 -11.34 1.59 -0.94
C LEU A 227 -11.86 2.34 0.29
N MET A 228 -11.05 3.25 0.82
CA MET A 228 -11.43 4.21 1.87
C MET A 228 -11.33 5.63 1.29
N ILE A 229 -12.47 6.23 0.97
CA ILE A 229 -12.55 7.54 0.29
C ILE A 229 -13.19 8.56 1.22
N GLU A 230 -12.55 9.72 1.40
CA GLU A 230 -13.13 10.80 2.19
C GLU A 230 -14.27 11.48 1.44
N THR A 231 -15.42 11.61 2.09
CA THR A 231 -16.66 12.13 1.47
C THR A 231 -17.33 13.14 2.38
N HIS A 232 -17.59 14.34 1.86
CA HIS A 232 -18.16 15.47 2.59
C HIS A 232 -19.30 16.10 1.78
N HIS A 233 -20.33 16.64 2.45
CA HIS A 233 -21.45 17.29 1.75
C HIS A 233 -21.02 18.61 1.08
N ASP A 234 -20.12 19.35 1.74
CA ASP A 234 -19.52 20.60 1.24
C ASP A 234 -17.99 20.57 1.39
N PRO A 235 -17.25 19.88 0.51
CA PRO A 235 -15.83 19.65 0.67
C PRO A 235 -14.95 20.91 0.76
N ASP A 236 -15.36 22.03 0.16
CA ASP A 236 -14.55 23.26 0.14
C ASP A 236 -14.57 24.00 1.49
N ASN A 237 -15.63 23.80 2.29
CA ASN A 237 -15.77 24.37 3.63
C ASN A 237 -15.50 23.38 4.78
N ALA A 238 -15.04 22.17 4.47
CA ALA A 238 -14.72 21.17 5.49
C ALA A 238 -13.58 21.63 6.43
N TRP A 239 -13.71 21.32 7.72
CA TRP A 239 -12.78 21.77 8.78
C TRP A 239 -11.44 21.03 8.75
N SER A 240 -11.38 19.93 8.00
CA SER A 240 -10.18 19.14 7.81
C SER A 240 -10.12 18.61 6.38
N ASP A 241 -8.91 18.58 5.82
CA ASP A 241 -8.63 17.82 4.60
C ASP A 241 -9.54 18.17 3.40
N ALA A 242 -10.03 19.42 3.38
CA ALA A 242 -10.96 19.97 2.40
C ALA A 242 -10.60 19.58 0.96
N LYS A 243 -9.32 19.71 0.60
CA LYS A 243 -8.80 19.51 -0.77
C LYS A 243 -9.03 18.11 -1.35
N GLN A 244 -9.19 17.07 -0.54
CA GLN A 244 -9.30 15.69 -1.01
C GLN A 244 -10.65 15.02 -0.74
N GLN A 245 -11.52 15.62 0.07
CA GLN A 245 -12.85 15.05 0.27
C GLN A 245 -13.68 15.25 -0.99
N VAL A 246 -14.46 14.27 -1.41
CA VAL A 246 -15.39 14.37 -2.56
C VAL A 246 -16.82 14.51 -2.08
N THR A 247 -17.73 15.01 -2.91
CA THR A 247 -19.17 14.94 -2.59
C THR A 247 -19.69 13.51 -2.76
N PRO A 248 -20.83 13.14 -2.15
CA PRO A 248 -21.45 11.84 -2.41
C PRO A 248 -21.71 11.58 -3.89
N GLN A 249 -22.14 12.59 -4.64
CA GLN A 249 -22.29 12.48 -6.10
C GLN A 249 -20.97 12.14 -6.81
N GLN A 250 -19.87 12.80 -6.45
CA GLN A 250 -18.55 12.48 -6.99
C GLN A 250 -18.06 11.10 -6.55
N LEU A 251 -18.37 10.66 -5.32
CA LEU A 251 -18.09 9.29 -4.88
C LEU A 251 -18.81 8.29 -5.80
N ARG A 252 -20.09 8.51 -6.12
CA ARG A 252 -20.84 7.67 -7.06
C ARG A 252 -20.16 7.61 -8.42
N GLU A 253 -19.79 8.76 -8.98
CA GLU A 253 -19.11 8.86 -10.27
C GLU A 253 -17.76 8.15 -10.29
N ILE A 254 -17.01 8.20 -9.18
CA ILE A 254 -15.74 7.47 -9.04
C ILE A 254 -16.01 5.97 -9.05
N LEU A 255 -16.94 5.49 -8.21
CA LEU A 255 -17.23 4.05 -8.09
C LEU A 255 -17.79 3.47 -9.39
N ASP A 256 -18.65 4.20 -10.12
CA ASP A 256 -19.19 3.78 -11.42
C ASP A 256 -18.12 3.68 -12.51
N GLN A 257 -17.02 4.42 -12.39
CA GLN A 257 -15.90 4.39 -13.34
C GLN A 257 -14.84 3.35 -13.01
N ILE A 258 -14.85 2.78 -11.80
CA ILE A 258 -13.87 1.77 -11.40
C ILE A 258 -14.23 0.43 -12.04
N ASP A 259 -13.29 -0.08 -12.81
CA ASP A 259 -13.32 -1.45 -13.32
C ASP A 259 -12.81 -2.39 -12.22
N PHE A 260 -13.75 -2.87 -11.41
CA PHE A 260 -13.46 -3.76 -10.29
C PHE A 260 -12.92 -5.12 -10.79
N LYS A 261 -11.80 -5.57 -10.20
CA LYS A 261 -11.11 -6.80 -10.60
C LYS A 261 -11.38 -7.91 -9.61
N HIS A 262 -11.75 -9.09 -10.10
CA HIS A 262 -11.77 -10.28 -9.26
C HIS A 262 -10.34 -10.79 -9.03
N PRO A 263 -10.01 -11.31 -7.84
CA PRO A 263 -8.76 -12.00 -7.60
C PRO A 263 -8.57 -13.13 -8.62
N ILE A 264 -7.35 -13.30 -9.12
CA ILE A 264 -7.01 -14.46 -9.94
C ILE A 264 -7.27 -15.71 -9.11
N GLN A 265 -8.10 -16.63 -9.60
CA GLN A 265 -8.21 -17.96 -9.02
C GLN A 265 -6.87 -18.67 -9.21
N VAL A 266 -6.05 -18.66 -8.16
CA VAL A 266 -4.68 -19.18 -8.20
C VAL A 266 -4.67 -20.68 -8.50
N GLU A 267 -5.72 -21.39 -8.08
CA GLU A 267 -5.85 -22.84 -8.27
C GLU A 267 -6.23 -23.22 -9.71
N HIS A 268 -6.87 -22.31 -10.46
CA HIS A 268 -7.34 -22.57 -11.83
C HIS A 268 -7.18 -21.32 -12.73
N PRO A 269 -5.94 -20.93 -13.11
CA PRO A 269 -5.74 -19.88 -14.08
C PRO A 269 -6.35 -20.27 -15.44
N SER A 270 -6.79 -19.28 -16.23
CA SER A 270 -7.28 -19.57 -17.58
C SER A 270 -6.17 -20.18 -18.45
N GLU A 271 -6.53 -21.07 -19.36
CA GLU A 271 -5.59 -21.74 -20.27
C GLU A 271 -4.70 -20.72 -21.00
N LYS A 272 -5.30 -19.67 -21.55
CA LYS A 272 -4.58 -18.56 -22.19
C LYS A 272 -3.56 -17.88 -21.26
N LEU A 273 -3.89 -17.67 -19.98
CA LEU A 273 -2.94 -17.08 -19.03
C LEU A 273 -1.79 -18.04 -18.75
N GLN A 274 -2.07 -19.34 -18.65
CA GLN A 274 -1.05 -20.35 -18.45
C GLN A 274 -0.12 -20.45 -19.67
N ASP A 275 -0.66 -20.41 -20.89
CA ASP A 275 0.15 -20.41 -22.12
C ASP A 275 1.07 -19.20 -22.20
N LEU A 276 0.57 -18.01 -21.86
CA LEU A 276 1.38 -16.79 -21.82
C LEU A 276 2.48 -16.88 -20.76
N ARG A 277 2.20 -17.46 -19.59
CA ARG A 277 3.20 -17.68 -18.54
C ARG A 277 4.28 -18.65 -19.01
N ASN A 278 3.89 -19.80 -19.57
CA ASN A 278 4.84 -20.77 -20.11
C ASN A 278 5.71 -20.16 -21.22
N ALA A 279 5.14 -19.28 -22.06
CA ALA A 279 5.90 -18.56 -23.08
C ALA A 279 6.92 -17.58 -22.47
N VAL A 280 6.57 -16.87 -21.39
CA VAL A 280 7.50 -16.02 -20.64
C VAL A 280 8.59 -16.87 -19.98
N ASP A 281 8.23 -17.96 -19.31
CA ASP A 281 9.19 -18.86 -18.66
C ASP A 281 10.23 -19.38 -19.67
N HIS A 282 9.79 -19.76 -20.88
CA HIS A 282 10.70 -20.18 -21.95
C HIS A 282 11.66 -19.06 -22.40
N LEU A 283 11.18 -17.81 -22.48
CA LEU A 283 12.03 -16.66 -22.82
C LEU A 283 12.99 -16.30 -21.68
N ASP A 284 12.57 -16.45 -20.43
CA ASP A 284 13.41 -16.22 -19.26
C ASP A 284 14.53 -17.26 -19.18
N ASP A 285 14.26 -18.53 -19.48
CA ASP A 285 15.30 -19.56 -19.61
C ASP A 285 16.34 -19.20 -20.69
N GLN A 286 15.88 -18.77 -21.87
CA GLN A 286 16.77 -18.30 -22.95
C GLN A 286 17.59 -17.07 -22.53
N LEU A 287 17.01 -16.15 -21.77
CA LEU A 287 17.72 -14.98 -21.26
C LEU A 287 18.80 -15.37 -20.26
N LEU A 288 18.53 -16.35 -19.39
CA LEU A 288 19.51 -16.90 -18.45
C LEU A 288 20.67 -17.59 -19.16
N ASP A 289 20.39 -18.38 -20.20
CA ASP A 289 21.42 -19.03 -21.02
C ASP A 289 22.33 -17.99 -21.71
N LEU A 290 21.73 -16.95 -22.32
CA LEU A 290 22.48 -15.86 -22.95
C LEU A 290 23.33 -15.08 -21.95
N LEU A 291 22.82 -14.85 -20.74
CA LEU A 291 23.60 -14.22 -19.67
C LEU A 291 24.75 -15.11 -19.21
N ALA A 292 24.53 -16.43 -19.08
CA ALA A 292 25.58 -17.38 -18.73
C ALA A 292 26.69 -17.42 -19.78
N GLU A 293 26.33 -17.50 -21.06
CA GLU A 293 27.28 -17.45 -22.18
C GLU A 293 28.06 -16.12 -22.19
N ARG A 294 27.34 -14.99 -22.05
CA ARG A 294 27.96 -13.67 -21.92
C ARG A 294 28.98 -13.63 -20.78
N PHE A 295 28.63 -14.14 -19.60
CA PHE A 295 29.54 -14.12 -18.45
C PHE A 295 30.72 -15.09 -18.59
N SER A 296 30.59 -16.18 -19.34
CA SER A 296 31.72 -17.03 -19.74
C SER A 296 32.74 -16.25 -20.58
N ILE A 297 32.27 -15.42 -21.51
CA ILE A 297 33.16 -14.53 -22.28
C ILE A 297 33.84 -13.49 -21.37
N ILE A 298 33.11 -12.96 -20.38
CA ILE A 298 33.69 -12.03 -19.40
C ILE A 298 34.80 -12.70 -18.57
N ASP A 299 34.63 -13.97 -18.20
CA ASP A 299 35.66 -14.73 -17.52
C ASP A 299 36.92 -14.88 -18.37
N GLN A 300 36.77 -15.18 -19.67
CA GLN A 300 37.88 -15.23 -20.63
C GLN A 300 38.59 -13.87 -20.77
N ILE A 301 37.83 -12.76 -20.77
CA ILE A 301 38.41 -11.40 -20.75
C ILE A 301 39.22 -11.19 -19.45
N GLY A 302 38.71 -11.64 -18.31
CA GLY A 302 39.41 -11.57 -17.03
C GLY A 302 40.72 -12.36 -17.04
N GLU A 303 40.69 -13.58 -17.59
CA GLU A 303 41.88 -14.43 -17.76
C GLU A 303 42.91 -13.77 -18.69
N HIS A 304 42.47 -13.27 -19.85
CA HIS A 304 43.36 -12.55 -20.77
C HIS A 304 43.98 -11.30 -20.13
N LYS A 305 43.20 -10.51 -19.40
CA LYS A 305 43.70 -9.32 -18.68
C LYS A 305 44.73 -9.72 -17.62
N ARG A 306 44.46 -10.78 -16.85
CA ARG A 306 45.40 -11.33 -15.87
C ARG A 306 46.72 -11.74 -16.54
N ASP A 307 46.65 -12.52 -17.61
CA ASP A 307 47.83 -13.07 -18.28
C ASP A 307 48.70 -11.97 -18.92
N ASN A 308 48.11 -10.80 -19.19
CA ASN A 308 48.79 -9.63 -19.75
C ASN A 308 48.99 -8.47 -18.75
N ASN A 309 48.74 -8.68 -17.45
CA ASN A 309 48.85 -7.66 -16.39
C ASN A 309 48.04 -6.37 -16.66
N LEU A 310 46.84 -6.49 -17.23
CA LEU A 310 45.95 -5.38 -17.55
C LEU A 310 44.94 -5.11 -16.43
N THR A 311 44.48 -3.85 -16.33
CA THR A 311 43.46 -3.45 -15.35
C THR A 311 42.04 -3.83 -15.80
N VAL A 312 41.14 -4.04 -14.83
CA VAL A 312 39.73 -4.36 -15.10
C VAL A 312 38.96 -3.13 -15.58
N PHE A 313 39.21 -1.97 -14.97
CA PHE A 313 38.45 -0.74 -15.17
C PHE A 313 38.70 -0.09 -16.53
N GLN A 314 37.63 0.13 -17.30
CA GLN A 314 37.66 0.79 -18.62
C GLN A 314 36.45 1.73 -18.76
N ALA A 315 36.60 2.97 -18.28
CA ALA A 315 35.51 3.96 -18.21
C ALA A 315 34.86 4.27 -19.56
N ASP A 316 35.66 4.46 -20.61
CA ASP A 316 35.15 4.86 -21.93
C ASP A 316 34.32 3.75 -22.58
N ARG A 317 34.75 2.50 -22.42
CA ARG A 317 34.01 1.33 -22.92
C ARG A 317 32.67 1.20 -22.21
N TRP A 318 32.64 1.41 -20.90
CA TRP A 318 31.41 1.38 -20.12
C TRP A 318 30.42 2.45 -20.59
N LYS A 319 30.88 3.70 -20.74
CA LYS A 319 30.05 4.81 -21.24
C LYS A 319 29.46 4.50 -22.62
N GLN A 320 30.29 4.00 -23.54
CA GLN A 320 29.86 3.62 -24.89
C GLN A 320 28.79 2.52 -24.88
N VAL A 321 28.97 1.48 -24.06
CA VAL A 321 28.00 0.37 -23.94
C VAL A 321 26.70 0.87 -23.33
N MET A 322 26.77 1.67 -22.27
CA MET A 322 25.59 2.25 -21.63
C MET A 322 24.76 3.08 -22.60
N GLU A 323 25.38 4.01 -23.32
CA GLU A 323 24.67 4.87 -24.28
C GLU A 323 24.06 4.05 -25.43
N SER A 324 24.88 3.24 -26.11
CA SER A 324 24.42 2.49 -27.29
C SER A 324 23.37 1.43 -26.97
N ARG A 325 23.48 0.73 -25.83
CA ARG A 325 22.52 -0.31 -25.45
C ARG A 325 21.24 0.26 -24.85
N THR A 326 21.31 1.41 -24.17
CA THR A 326 20.10 2.11 -23.73
C THR A 326 19.25 2.54 -24.92
N ILE A 327 19.87 3.14 -25.95
CA ILE A 327 19.18 3.54 -27.19
C ILE A 327 18.53 2.32 -27.87
N SER A 328 19.29 1.25 -28.08
CA SER A 328 18.75 0.04 -28.70
C SER A 328 17.62 -0.63 -27.90
N GLY A 329 17.68 -0.56 -26.56
CA GLY A 329 16.58 -1.01 -25.70
C GLY A 329 15.32 -0.15 -25.86
N MET A 330 15.48 1.17 -25.97
CA MET A 330 14.36 2.09 -26.20
C MET A 330 13.68 1.86 -27.56
N GLU A 331 14.44 1.56 -28.62
CA GLU A 331 13.89 1.15 -29.93
C GLU A 331 13.07 -0.15 -29.86
N LYS A 332 13.30 -0.97 -28.83
CA LYS A 332 12.56 -2.20 -28.53
C LYS A 332 11.45 -2.01 -27.50
N ASN A 333 11.02 -0.77 -27.27
CA ASN A 333 9.98 -0.39 -26.29
C ASN A 333 10.34 -0.67 -24.82
N LEU A 334 11.63 -0.72 -24.47
CA LEU A 334 12.07 -0.78 -23.07
C LEU A 334 12.31 0.64 -22.54
N SER A 335 11.89 0.90 -21.30
CA SER A 335 12.07 2.24 -20.71
C SER A 335 13.56 2.55 -20.48
N GLU A 336 13.96 3.82 -20.67
CA GLU A 336 15.34 4.27 -20.45
C GLU A 336 15.83 3.95 -19.03
N LYS A 337 14.97 4.17 -18.03
CA LYS A 337 15.27 3.90 -16.63
C LYS A 337 15.59 2.41 -16.41
N PHE A 338 14.72 1.53 -16.89
CA PHE A 338 14.91 0.08 -16.77
C PHE A 338 16.21 -0.35 -17.44
N MET A 339 16.49 0.14 -18.66
CA MET A 339 17.72 -0.22 -19.37
C MET A 339 18.97 0.20 -18.61
N LYS A 340 18.99 1.41 -18.03
CA LYS A 340 20.14 1.88 -17.24
C LYS A 340 20.36 1.01 -16.00
N GLU A 341 19.29 0.68 -15.27
CA GLU A 341 19.36 -0.17 -14.07
C GLU A 341 19.81 -1.59 -14.42
N LEU A 342 19.25 -2.21 -15.47
CA LEU A 342 19.60 -3.54 -15.94
C LEU A 342 21.08 -3.62 -16.38
N LEU A 343 21.52 -2.69 -17.23
CA LEU A 343 22.88 -2.66 -17.74
C LEU A 343 23.89 -2.45 -16.62
N TYR A 344 23.56 -1.60 -15.63
CA TYR A 344 24.39 -1.39 -14.45
C TYR A 344 24.56 -2.69 -13.64
N CYS A 345 23.47 -3.41 -13.34
CA CYS A 345 23.54 -4.69 -12.64
C CYS A 345 24.41 -5.73 -13.39
N ILE A 346 24.24 -5.82 -14.72
CA ILE A 346 25.02 -6.72 -15.57
C ILE A 346 26.51 -6.34 -15.55
N HIS A 347 26.83 -5.04 -15.55
CA HIS A 347 28.20 -4.56 -15.52
C HIS A 347 28.89 -4.81 -14.18
N GLU A 348 28.22 -4.52 -13.07
CA GLU A 348 28.71 -4.79 -11.73
C GLU A 348 29.09 -6.27 -11.58
N GLU A 349 28.24 -7.18 -12.06
CA GLU A 349 28.55 -8.61 -12.06
C GLU A 349 29.77 -8.93 -12.96
N SER A 350 29.86 -8.31 -14.14
CA SER A 350 31.02 -8.49 -15.03
C SER A 350 32.34 -8.03 -14.40
N VAL A 351 32.34 -6.96 -13.62
CA VAL A 351 33.53 -6.46 -12.91
C VAL A 351 33.93 -7.43 -11.81
N LYS A 352 32.98 -7.86 -10.97
CA LYS A 352 33.21 -8.84 -9.88
C LYS A 352 33.85 -10.14 -10.41
N ARG A 353 33.34 -10.65 -11.54
CA ARG A 353 33.88 -11.87 -12.16
C ARG A 353 35.29 -11.71 -12.69
N GLN A 354 35.58 -10.60 -13.38
CA GLN A 354 36.95 -10.31 -13.83
C GLN A 354 37.91 -10.18 -12.65
N GLU A 355 37.53 -9.43 -11.60
CA GLU A 355 38.35 -9.30 -10.40
C GLU A 355 38.65 -10.66 -9.74
N LYS A 356 37.65 -11.56 -9.68
CA LYS A 356 37.85 -12.93 -9.17
C LYS A 356 38.95 -13.64 -9.96
N LYS A 357 38.87 -13.63 -11.29
CA LYS A 357 39.88 -14.26 -12.17
C LYS A 357 41.27 -13.68 -12.00
N LEU A 358 41.40 -12.36 -11.78
CA LEU A 358 42.68 -11.72 -11.49
C LEU A 358 43.29 -12.19 -10.15
N ARG A 359 42.45 -12.50 -9.14
CA ARG A 359 42.91 -12.94 -7.81
C ARG A 359 43.34 -14.41 -7.77
N ASP A 360 42.82 -15.26 -8.65
CA ASP A 360 43.08 -16.71 -8.63
C ASP A 360 44.57 -17.10 -8.83
N ASN A 361 45.43 -16.19 -9.30
CA ASN A 361 46.90 -16.42 -9.39
C ASN A 361 47.69 -16.01 -8.13
N VAL A 362 47.09 -15.25 -7.19
CA VAL A 362 47.79 -14.81 -5.96
C VAL A 362 47.91 -15.97 -4.95
N SER A 363 46.99 -16.93 -4.99
CA SER A 363 47.03 -18.16 -4.17
C SER A 363 48.06 -19.17 -4.68
N ALA A 364 48.27 -19.27 -6.01
CA ALA A 364 49.23 -20.20 -6.61
C ALA A 364 50.70 -19.75 -6.48
N LYS A 365 50.98 -18.44 -6.41
CA LYS A 365 52.33 -17.90 -6.20
C LYS A 365 52.77 -17.82 -4.72
N LYS A 366 51.86 -18.07 -3.76
CA LYS A 366 52.17 -18.08 -2.31
C LYS A 366 52.52 -19.48 -1.77
N SER A 367 52.55 -20.50 -2.61
CA SER A 367 52.81 -21.90 -2.25
C SER A 367 54.15 -22.44 -2.80
N VAL A 368 55.08 -21.56 -3.17
CA VAL A 368 56.46 -21.90 -3.57
C VAL A 368 57.45 -21.28 -2.59
#